data_AF-A0A3M7R6X6-F1
#
_entry.id   AF-A0A3M7R6X6-F1
#
_cell.length_a   1.000
_cell.length_b   1.000
_cell.length_c   1.000
_cell.angle_alpha   90.00
_cell.angle_beta   90.00
_cell.angle_gamma   90.00
#
_symmetry.space_group_name_H-M   'P 1'
#
loop_
_entity.id
_entity.type
_entity.pdbx_description
1 polymer ?
#
loop_
_entity_poly.entity_id
_entity_poly.type
_entity_poly.pdbx_seq_one_letter_code
_entity_poly.pdbx_strand_id
1 'polypeptide(L)'
;MLAMSLANQSEIPRWIFKNSVKLNLKKLDKPVSHKTLFSALDIALNQDENDAITSIYNFWSNKVWIIEFNSAFNSQDIYNRTININRTNFNLEDANKLPDLRRDSTFRFHFLL
;
A
#
# COMPACT_ATOMS: atom_id res chain seq x y z
N MET A 1 33.84 -3.97 23.57
CA MET A 1 32.38 -4.05 23.37
C MET A 1 31.94 -2.81 22.62
N LEU A 2 31.63 -2.95 21.33
CA LEU A 2 31.06 -1.85 20.52
C LEU A 2 29.57 -1.78 20.84
N ALA A 3 29.15 -0.71 21.50
CA ALA A 3 27.74 -0.38 21.65
C ALA A 3 27.19 -0.02 20.26
N MET A 4 26.40 -0.91 19.65
CA MET A 4 25.55 -0.54 18.54
C MET A 4 24.55 0.49 19.07
N SER A 5 24.75 1.75 18.72
CA SER A 5 23.71 2.77 18.84
C SER A 5 22.52 2.31 18.00
N LEU A 6 21.42 1.93 18.66
CA LEU A 6 20.11 1.86 18.02
C LEU A 6 19.84 3.25 17.47
N ALA A 7 19.92 3.42 16.14
CA ALA A 7 19.61 4.69 15.50
C ALA A 7 18.25 5.19 16.00
N ASN A 8 18.16 6.46 16.38
CA ASN A 8 16.91 7.06 16.78
C ASN A 8 15.90 6.84 15.64
N GLN A 9 14.74 6.24 15.94
CA GLN A 9 13.75 5.87 14.91
C GLN A 9 13.24 7.07 14.06
N SER A 10 13.46 8.30 14.53
CA SER A 10 13.20 9.55 13.82
C SER A 10 14.20 9.85 12.69
N GLU A 11 15.35 9.18 12.66
CA GLU A 11 16.44 9.42 11.70
C GLU A 11 16.46 8.41 10.54
N ILE A 12 15.65 7.35 10.59
CA ILE A 12 15.55 6.42 9.47
C ILE A 12 14.75 7.11 8.35
N PRO A 13 15.31 7.36 7.16
CA PRO A 13 14.58 7.95 6.05
C PRO A 13 13.41 7.06 5.68
N ARG A 14 12.19 7.57 5.82
CA ARG A 14 10.96 6.86 5.45
C ARG A 14 10.44 7.41 4.14
N TRP A 15 9.99 6.51 3.28
CA TRP A 15 9.22 6.90 2.12
C TRP A 15 7.85 7.39 2.58
N ILE A 16 7.51 8.61 2.17
CA ILE A 16 6.20 9.20 2.39
C ILE A 16 5.48 9.15 1.05
N PHE A 17 4.41 8.36 0.97
CA PHE A 17 3.58 8.27 -0.21
C PHE A 17 2.59 9.43 -0.21
N LYS A 18 2.51 10.18 -1.30
CA LYS A 18 1.60 11.34 -1.39
C LYS A 18 0.25 10.89 -1.92
N ASN A 19 -0.82 11.42 -1.31
CA ASN A 19 -2.20 11.22 -1.75
C ASN A 19 -2.51 9.77 -2.16
N SER A 20 -2.34 8.87 -1.20
CA SER A 20 -2.34 7.45 -1.47
C SER A 20 -3.11 6.65 -0.44
N VAL A 21 -3.43 5.42 -0.81
CA VAL A 21 -3.98 4.38 0.07
C VAL A 21 -3.09 3.16 0.03
N LYS A 22 -3.17 2.38 1.09
CA LYS A 22 -2.56 1.06 1.20
C LYS A 22 -3.62 -0.01 1.29
N LEU A 23 -3.42 -1.05 0.50
CA LEU A 23 -4.18 -2.28 0.58
C LEU A 23 -3.28 -3.39 1.11
N ASN A 24 -3.57 -3.86 2.33
CA ASN A 24 -2.78 -4.87 3.03
C ASN A 24 -3.42 -6.25 2.91
N LEU A 25 -2.90 -7.07 1.99
CA LEU A 25 -3.38 -8.41 1.67
C LEU A 25 -2.61 -9.51 2.39
N LYS A 26 -1.84 -9.19 3.44
CA LYS A 26 -1.03 -10.18 4.18
C LYS A 26 -1.84 -11.34 4.77
N LYS A 27 -3.15 -11.16 4.97
CA LYS A 27 -4.07 -12.22 5.43
C LYS A 27 -4.32 -13.31 4.38
N LEU A 28 -4.01 -13.06 3.10
CA LEU A 28 -4.13 -14.09 2.07
C LEU A 28 -2.94 -15.05 2.12
N ASP A 29 -3.21 -16.33 1.95
CA ASP A 29 -2.18 -17.37 1.87
C ASP A 29 -1.27 -17.14 0.66
N LYS A 30 -1.90 -16.91 -0.49
CA LYS A 30 -1.22 -16.72 -1.78
C LYS A 30 -1.20 -15.25 -2.19
N PRO A 31 -0.14 -14.82 -2.89
CA PRO A 31 -0.07 -13.48 -3.47
C PRO A 31 -1.15 -13.28 -4.55
N VAL A 32 -1.54 -12.03 -4.76
CA VAL A 32 -2.57 -11.66 -5.73
C VAL A 32 -1.92 -11.24 -7.04
N SER A 33 -2.55 -11.59 -8.17
CA SER A 33 -2.10 -11.13 -9.50
C SER A 33 -2.53 -9.69 -9.75
N HIS A 34 -1.80 -8.96 -10.60
CA HIS A 34 -2.19 -7.60 -11.03
C HIS A 34 -3.61 -7.58 -11.60
N LYS A 35 -3.97 -8.56 -12.45
CA LYS A 35 -5.31 -8.67 -13.02
C LYS A 35 -6.40 -8.75 -11.94
N THR A 36 -6.20 -9.61 -10.94
CA THR A 36 -7.16 -9.75 -9.85
C THR A 36 -7.29 -8.48 -9.02
N LEU A 37 -6.17 -7.79 -8.77
CA LEU A 37 -6.18 -6.52 -8.05
C LEU A 37 -6.95 -5.45 -8.83
N PHE A 38 -6.63 -5.26 -10.12
CA PHE A 38 -7.26 -4.23 -10.94
C PHE A 38 -8.77 -4.47 -11.07
N SER A 39 -9.19 -5.71 -11.33
CA SER A 39 -10.63 -6.03 -11.34
C SER A 39 -11.32 -5.75 -10.00
N ALA A 40 -10.63 -5.89 -8.86
CA ALA A 40 -11.21 -5.56 -7.57
C ALA A 40 -11.32 -4.05 -7.35
N LEU A 41 -10.36 -3.26 -7.87
CA LEU A 41 -10.41 -1.80 -7.84
C LEU A 41 -11.52 -1.26 -8.74
N ASP A 42 -11.65 -1.78 -9.97
CA ASP A 42 -12.70 -1.40 -10.92
C ASP A 42 -14.12 -1.59 -10.34
N ILE A 43 -14.29 -2.56 -9.45
CA ILE A 43 -15.57 -2.83 -8.76
C ILE A 43 -15.75 -1.92 -7.54
N ALA A 44 -14.68 -1.69 -6.78
CA ALA A 44 -14.75 -0.98 -5.50
C ALA A 44 -14.69 0.55 -5.62
N LEU A 45 -14.15 1.05 -6.72
CA LEU A 45 -14.01 2.47 -7.03
C LEU A 45 -14.95 2.83 -8.18
N ASN A 46 -15.48 4.05 -8.15
CA ASN A 46 -16.23 4.59 -9.28
C ASN A 46 -15.26 5.02 -10.41
N GLN A 47 -15.81 5.43 -11.55
CA GLN A 47 -15.01 5.78 -12.72
C GLN A 47 -14.04 6.95 -12.42
N ASP A 48 -14.53 8.02 -11.80
CA ASP A 48 -13.71 9.21 -11.50
C ASP A 48 -12.55 8.88 -10.54
N GLU A 49 -12.81 8.02 -9.55
CA GLU A 49 -11.80 7.53 -8.60
C GLU A 49 -10.75 6.65 -9.27
N ASN A 50 -11.16 5.77 -10.19
CA ASN A 50 -10.23 4.94 -10.97
C ASN A 50 -9.38 5.80 -11.92
N ASP A 51 -10.00 6.76 -12.61
CA ASP A 51 -9.31 7.69 -13.51
C ASP A 51 -8.35 8.61 -12.76
N ALA A 52 -8.56 8.80 -11.46
CA ALA A 52 -7.65 9.54 -10.61
C ALA A 52 -6.37 8.77 -10.26
N ILE A 53 -6.31 7.45 -10.45
CA ILE A 53 -5.12 6.64 -10.12
C ILE A 53 -3.96 7.02 -11.05
N THR A 54 -2.82 7.39 -10.46
CA THR A 54 -1.60 7.74 -11.20
C THR A 54 -0.57 6.64 -11.17
N SER A 55 -0.52 5.85 -10.10
CA SER A 55 0.49 4.81 -9.91
C SER A 55 0.02 3.74 -8.95
N ILE A 56 0.40 2.49 -9.21
CA ILE A 56 0.16 1.36 -8.33
C ILE A 56 1.49 0.65 -8.10
N TYR A 57 1.90 0.57 -6.84
CA TYR A 57 3.11 -0.10 -6.41
C TYR A 57 2.80 -1.42 -5.70
N ASN A 58 3.58 -2.45 -5.98
CA ASN A 58 3.46 -3.75 -5.35
C ASN A 58 4.67 -4.03 -4.44
N PHE A 59 4.39 -4.59 -3.27
CA PHE A 59 5.39 -4.88 -2.26
C PHE A 59 5.10 -6.21 -1.56
N TRP A 60 6.11 -6.73 -0.86
CA TRP A 60 5.97 -7.94 -0.05
C TRP A 60 5.41 -9.12 -0.85
N SER A 61 6.03 -9.43 -1.99
CA SER A 61 5.57 -10.48 -2.90
C SER A 61 4.08 -10.30 -3.26
N ASN A 62 3.66 -9.10 -3.67
CA ASN A 62 2.27 -8.77 -4.04
C ASN A 62 1.24 -8.92 -2.92
N LYS A 63 1.66 -8.80 -1.65
CA LYS A 63 0.75 -8.80 -0.49
C LYS A 63 0.51 -7.40 0.08
N VAL A 64 1.27 -6.40 -0.31
CA VAL A 64 1.00 -5.00 0.05
C VAL A 64 1.00 -4.18 -1.22
N TRP A 65 -0.04 -3.37 -1.41
CA TRP A 65 -0.19 -2.52 -2.58
C TRP A 65 -0.38 -1.08 -2.12
N ILE A 66 0.33 -0.15 -2.75
CA ILE A 66 0.14 1.28 -2.55
C ILE A 66 -0.44 1.85 -3.84
N ILE A 67 -1.55 2.58 -3.73
CA ILE A 67 -2.24 3.17 -4.88
C ILE A 67 -2.18 4.68 -4.66
N GLU A 68 -1.54 5.39 -5.58
CA GLU A 68 -1.43 6.84 -5.58
C GLU A 68 -2.42 7.45 -6.56
N PHE A 69 -2.94 8.62 -6.18
CA PHE A 69 -3.91 9.36 -6.98
C PHE A 69 -3.37 10.76 -7.31
N ASN A 70 -3.87 11.32 -8.41
CA ASN A 70 -3.56 12.69 -8.79
C ASN A 70 -4.05 13.69 -7.73
N SER A 71 -3.53 14.92 -7.77
CA SER A 71 -3.83 15.94 -6.75
C SER A 71 -5.27 16.45 -6.71
N ALA A 72 -6.08 16.17 -7.74
CA ALA A 72 -7.48 16.60 -7.79
C ALA A 72 -8.39 15.71 -6.94
N PHE A 73 -7.96 14.48 -6.64
CA PHE A 73 -8.69 13.54 -5.79
C PHE A 73 -8.09 13.53 -4.37
N ASN A 74 -8.93 13.45 -3.33
CA ASN A 74 -8.47 13.30 -1.96
C ASN A 74 -8.55 11.83 -1.52
N SER A 75 -7.41 11.15 -1.42
CA SER A 75 -7.37 9.72 -1.08
C SER A 75 -7.95 9.38 0.29
N GLN A 76 -8.05 10.37 1.19
CA GLN A 76 -8.65 10.18 2.51
C GLN A 76 -10.15 9.86 2.43
N ASP A 77 -10.83 10.30 1.38
CA ASP A 77 -12.27 10.12 1.19
C ASP A 77 -12.65 8.64 1.00
N ILE A 78 -11.68 7.80 0.64
CA ILE A 78 -11.86 6.36 0.43
C ILE A 78 -11.17 5.51 1.50
N TYR A 79 -10.67 6.12 2.57
CA TYR A 79 -10.17 5.38 3.71
C TYR A 79 -11.27 4.51 4.32
N ASN A 80 -10.89 3.32 4.79
CA ASN A 80 -11.75 2.25 5.28
C ASN A 80 -12.74 1.69 4.25
N ARG A 81 -12.70 2.11 2.98
CA ARG A 81 -13.51 1.48 1.94
C ARG A 81 -13.13 0.01 1.82
N THR A 82 -14.14 -0.84 1.81
CA THR A 82 -13.96 -2.28 1.72
C THR A 82 -13.78 -2.71 0.27
N ILE A 83 -12.71 -3.43 0.01
CA ILE A 83 -12.41 -4.11 -1.25
C ILE A 83 -12.52 -5.62 -0.99
N ASN A 84 -13.31 -6.30 -1.82
CA ASN A 84 -13.38 -7.77 -1.80
C ASN A 84 -12.37 -8.36 -2.77
N ILE A 85 -11.44 -9.17 -2.26
CA ILE A 85 -10.49 -9.93 -3.08
C ILE A 85 -10.56 -11.39 -2.65
N ASN A 86 -10.81 -12.29 -3.60
CA ASN A 86 -10.91 -13.73 -3.36
C ASN A 86 -11.86 -14.06 -2.19
N ARG A 87 -13.03 -13.40 -2.14
CA ARG A 87 -14.05 -13.56 -1.09
C ARG A 87 -13.63 -13.09 0.31
N THR A 88 -12.50 -12.39 0.42
CA THR A 88 -12.03 -11.80 1.67
C THR A 88 -12.13 -10.28 1.58
N ASN A 89 -12.64 -9.66 2.63
CA ASN A 89 -12.77 -8.21 2.72
C ASN A 89 -11.51 -7.58 3.30
N PHE A 90 -11.02 -6.56 2.62
CA PHE A 90 -9.90 -5.73 3.03
C PHE A 90 -10.32 -4.28 3.05
N ASN A 91 -9.73 -3.48 3.92
CA ASN A 91 -10.00 -2.06 3.95
C ASN A 91 -8.83 -1.31 3.31
N LEU A 92 -9.15 -0.24 2.59
CA LEU A 92 -8.17 0.76 2.21
C LEU A 92 -7.71 1.52 3.45
N GLU A 93 -6.42 1.50 3.71
CA GLU A 93 -5.80 2.15 4.85
C GLU A 93 -4.98 3.35 4.39
N ASP A 94 -4.66 4.26 5.32
CA ASP A 94 -3.61 5.24 5.09
C ASP A 94 -2.26 4.52 4.83
N ALA A 95 -1.62 4.90 3.72
CA ALA A 95 -0.34 4.36 3.28
C ALA A 95 0.81 4.72 4.23
N ASN A 96 0.72 5.88 4.87
CA ASN A 96 1.73 6.38 5.80
C ASN A 96 1.41 6.03 7.26
N LYS A 97 0.26 5.38 7.51
CA LYS A 97 -0.10 4.91 8.85
C LYS A 97 0.95 3.93 9.36
N LEU A 98 1.60 4.34 10.44
CA LEU A 98 2.62 3.54 11.10
C LEU A 98 1.99 2.25 11.63
N PRO A 99 2.54 1.07 11.28
CA PRO A 99 2.20 -0.14 12.02
C PRO A 99 2.75 -0.01 13.44
N ASP A 100 2.11 -0.70 14.38
CA ASP A 100 2.65 -0.88 15.74
C ASP A 100 4.11 -1.36 15.66
N LEU A 101 4.97 -0.65 16.42
CA LEU A 101 6.44 -0.49 16.41
C LEU A 101 7.36 -1.74 16.33
N ARG A 102 6.97 -2.88 15.72
CA ARG A 102 7.73 -4.14 15.83
C ARG A 102 8.37 -4.69 14.56
N ARG A 103 8.18 -4.09 13.38
CA ARG A 103 8.73 -4.66 12.13
C ARG A 103 9.18 -3.60 11.13
N ASP A 104 10.45 -3.23 11.21
CA ASP A 104 11.15 -2.56 10.13
C ASP A 104 11.12 -3.45 8.88
N SER A 105 10.79 -2.87 7.73
CA SER A 105 10.71 -3.57 6.45
C SER A 105 11.64 -2.90 5.47
N THR A 106 12.70 -3.59 5.07
CA THR A 106 13.62 -3.13 4.02
C THR A 106 13.00 -3.43 2.66
N PHE A 107 12.71 -2.38 1.88
CA PHE A 107 12.31 -2.52 0.48
C PHE A 107 13.54 -2.79 -0.38
N ARG A 108 13.48 -3.82 -1.24
CA ARG A 108 14.50 -4.08 -2.27
C ARG A 108 13.85 -3.96 -3.64
N PHE A 109 14.25 -2.95 -4.41
CA PHE A 109 13.85 -2.82 -5.81
C PHE A 109 14.79 -3.64 -6.68
N HIS A 110 14.21 -4.37 -7.64
CA HIS A 110 14.94 -4.89 -8.78
C HIS A 110 14.48 -4.08 -9.99
N PHE A 111 15.38 -3.28 -10.55
CA PHE A 111 15.15 -2.66 -11.85
C PHE A 111 15.43 -3.72 -12.90
N LEU A 112 14.42 -4.10 -13.69
CA LEU A 112 14.64 -4.78 -14.95
C LEU A 112 14.94 -3.68 -15.97
N LEU A 113 16.23 -3.54 -16.32
CA LEU A 113 16.69 -2.76 -17.46
C LEU A 113 16.40 -3.52 -18.76
#